data_AF-A0A960HZJ3-F1
#
_entry.id   AF-A0A960HZJ3-F1
#
_cell.length_a   1.000
_cell.length_b   1.000
_cell.length_c   1.000
_cell.angle_alpha   90.00
_cell.angle_beta   90.00
_cell.angle_gamma   90.00
#
_symmetry.space_group_name_H-M   'P 1'
#
loop_
_entity.id
_entity.type
_entity.pdbx_description
1 polymer ?
#
loop_
_entity_poly.entity_id
_entity_poly.type
_entity_poly.pdbx_seq_one_letter_code
_entity_poly.pdbx_strand_id
1 'polypeptide(L)'
;MLEALEQIDRQVTNGDAQVLSADLFAEYNAALLTGTNYAPEVKPGELREHSVVVGTYRGAPPEDCEYLLEQLATWLEGDTFKSADPDIQFALTVASAVYAHLYLAWIHPFGDGNGRTARLVEYLILARSEAIPIPAAHLLSNHYHLTRDQYYRELDRTSRSNNATGFLQYAIQGLLDGLREEIETVRTEQLNVTWINYVH
;
A
#
# COMPACT_ATOMS: atom_id res chain seq x y z
N MET A 1 -4.81 12.41 2.57
CA MET A 1 -4.82 11.07 1.92
C MET A 1 -5.40 11.14 0.52
N LEU A 2 -6.62 11.66 0.35
CA LEU A 2 -7.23 11.83 -0.98
C LEU A 2 -6.32 12.64 -1.93
N GLU A 3 -5.82 13.80 -1.50
CA GLU A 3 -4.91 14.65 -2.28
C GLU A 3 -3.64 13.91 -2.76
N ALA A 4 -3.10 13.02 -1.92
CA ALA A 4 -1.92 12.22 -2.25
C ALA A 4 -2.25 11.13 -3.29
N LEU A 5 -3.43 10.51 -3.20
CA LEU A 5 -3.92 9.58 -4.22
C LEU A 5 -4.14 10.30 -5.57
N GLU A 6 -4.79 11.46 -5.55
CA GLU A 6 -5.00 12.28 -6.76
C GLU A 6 -3.68 12.77 -7.38
N GLN A 7 -2.66 13.00 -6.57
CA GLN A 7 -1.31 13.31 -7.06
C GLN A 7 -0.69 12.09 -7.76
N ILE A 8 -0.78 10.89 -7.15
CA ILE A 8 -0.30 9.65 -7.77
C ILE A 8 -1.03 9.39 -9.08
N ASP A 9 -2.35 9.49 -9.10
CA ASP A 9 -3.17 9.23 -10.29
C ASP A 9 -2.78 10.15 -11.46
N ARG A 10 -2.56 11.44 -11.18
CA ARG A 10 -2.06 12.40 -12.17
C ARG A 10 -0.67 12.02 -12.66
N GLN A 11 0.23 11.63 -11.75
CA GLN A 11 1.60 11.27 -12.12
C GLN A 11 1.64 10.00 -12.99
N VAL A 12 0.85 8.99 -12.62
CA VAL A 12 0.71 7.75 -13.39
C VAL A 12 0.12 8.05 -14.77
N THR A 13 -0.93 8.85 -14.84
CA THR A 13 -1.59 9.21 -16.12
C THR A 13 -0.67 9.97 -17.07
N ASN A 14 0.21 10.82 -16.53
CA ASN A 14 1.15 11.62 -17.31
C ASN A 14 2.46 10.88 -17.65
N GLY A 15 2.67 9.68 -17.10
CA GLY A 15 3.90 8.90 -17.30
C GLY A 15 5.10 9.40 -16.50
N ASP A 16 4.88 10.17 -15.44
CA ASP A 16 5.89 10.70 -14.51
C ASP A 16 5.75 10.11 -13.09
N ALA A 17 5.22 8.89 -12.99
CA ALA A 17 5.16 8.13 -11.74
C ALA A 17 6.54 8.02 -11.08
N GLN A 18 6.60 8.36 -9.79
CA GLN A 18 7.85 8.39 -9.06
C GLN A 18 8.41 6.98 -8.80
N VAL A 19 9.74 6.90 -8.75
CA VAL A 19 10.50 5.70 -8.35
C VAL A 19 10.54 5.61 -6.82
N LEU A 20 10.41 4.41 -6.27
CA LEU A 20 10.45 4.19 -4.83
C LEU A 20 11.82 4.56 -4.27
N SER A 21 11.82 5.29 -3.15
CA SER A 21 13.00 5.65 -2.39
C SER A 21 12.62 5.90 -0.93
N ALA A 22 13.61 5.91 -0.03
CA ALA A 22 13.39 6.31 1.36
C ALA A 22 12.83 7.74 1.45
N ASP A 23 13.35 8.66 0.63
CA ASP A 23 12.87 10.04 0.52
C ASP A 23 11.39 10.11 0.09
N LEU A 24 10.98 9.29 -0.87
CA LEU A 24 9.57 9.24 -1.30
C LEU A 24 8.66 8.77 -0.17
N PHE A 25 9.10 7.78 0.62
CA PHE A 25 8.33 7.31 1.77
C PHE A 25 8.17 8.41 2.83
N ALA A 26 9.23 9.20 3.05
CA ALA A 26 9.21 10.38 3.93
C ALA A 26 8.30 11.49 3.39
N GLU A 27 8.36 11.80 2.10
CA GLU A 27 7.48 12.77 1.43
C GLU A 27 6.01 12.38 1.60
N TYR A 28 5.69 11.11 1.37
CA TYR A 28 4.34 10.57 1.56
C TYR A 28 3.91 10.65 3.02
N ASN A 29 4.78 10.33 3.97
CA ASN A 29 4.47 10.49 5.39
C ASN A 29 4.15 11.96 5.73
N ALA A 30 4.97 12.90 5.27
CA ALA A 30 4.74 14.33 5.48
C ALA A 30 3.39 14.78 4.91
N ALA A 31 3.12 14.45 3.64
CA ALA A 31 1.88 14.79 2.96
C ALA A 31 0.64 14.20 3.66
N LEU A 32 0.74 12.97 4.19
CA LEU A 32 -0.36 12.29 4.88
C LEU A 32 -0.66 12.83 6.27
N LEU A 33 0.29 13.52 6.90
CA LEU A 33 0.13 14.12 8.22
C LEU A 33 -0.29 15.60 8.17
N THR A 34 -0.14 16.27 7.02
CA THR A 34 -0.65 17.63 6.80
C THR A 34 -2.13 17.74 7.17
N GLY A 35 -2.47 18.70 8.04
CA GLY A 35 -3.84 18.95 8.48
C GLY A 35 -4.43 17.89 9.43
N THR A 36 -3.64 16.92 9.89
CA THR A 36 -4.06 15.92 10.87
C THR A 36 -3.57 16.27 12.28
N ASN A 37 -4.20 15.69 13.30
CA ASN A 37 -3.74 15.83 14.68
C ASN A 37 -2.78 14.68 15.02
N TYR A 38 -1.55 15.02 15.40
CA TYR A 38 -0.52 14.09 15.84
C TYR A 38 0.18 14.63 17.09
N ALA A 39 0.89 13.77 17.81
CA ALA A 39 1.55 14.17 19.05
C ALA A 39 2.65 15.22 18.78
N PRO A 40 2.88 16.20 19.68
CA PRO A 40 3.82 17.31 19.44
C PRO A 40 5.26 16.90 19.08
N GLU A 41 5.68 15.71 19.52
CA GLU A 41 6.99 15.12 19.25
C GLU A 41 7.10 14.46 17.86
N VAL A 42 5.98 14.25 17.17
CA VAL A 42 5.98 13.69 15.81
C VAL A 42 6.39 14.77 14.84
N LYS A 43 7.41 14.46 14.04
CA LYS A 43 7.89 15.31 12.96
C LYS A 43 7.53 14.64 11.62
N PRO A 44 6.55 15.18 10.88
CA PRO A 44 6.13 14.60 9.60
C PRO A 44 7.28 14.48 8.60
N GLY A 45 7.43 13.30 8.00
CA GLY A 45 8.49 13.00 7.04
C GLY A 45 9.87 12.74 7.65
N GLU A 46 10.06 12.94 8.96
CA GLU A 46 11.32 12.59 9.63
C GLU A 46 11.23 11.19 10.24
N LEU A 47 12.31 10.43 10.11
CA LEU A 47 12.47 9.14 10.77
C LEU A 47 12.45 9.34 12.30
N ARG A 48 11.87 8.39 13.03
CA ARG A 48 11.86 8.43 14.49
C ARG A 48 13.26 8.19 15.06
N GLU A 49 13.57 8.87 16.17
CA GLU A 49 14.85 8.74 16.87
C GLU A 49 14.81 7.73 18.04
N HIS A 50 13.65 7.11 18.29
CA HIS A 50 13.44 6.20 19.43
C HIS A 50 12.82 4.87 19.00
N SER A 51 13.01 3.84 19.82
CA SER A 51 12.38 2.53 19.62
C SER A 51 10.88 2.56 19.90
N VAL A 52 10.10 1.82 19.11
CA VAL A 52 8.64 1.71 19.26
C VAL A 52 8.19 0.26 19.35
N VAL A 53 7.08 0.04 20.06
CA VAL A 53 6.36 -1.24 20.10
C VAL A 53 5.00 -1.00 19.42
N VAL A 54 4.69 -1.84 18.44
CA VAL A 54 3.50 -1.72 17.60
C VAL A 54 2.62 -2.93 17.85
N GLY A 55 1.65 -2.76 18.76
CA GLY A 55 0.86 -3.89 19.26
C GLY A 55 1.76 -4.91 19.96
N THR A 56 2.07 -6.01 19.28
CA THR A 56 2.78 -7.18 19.81
C THR A 56 4.21 -7.33 19.29
N TYR A 57 4.64 -6.55 18.30
CA TYR A 57 6.00 -6.60 17.76
C TYR A 57 6.74 -5.27 18.00
N ARG A 58 8.07 -5.32 17.93
CA ARG A 58 8.95 -4.16 18.01
C ARG A 58 9.29 -3.71 16.59
N GLY A 59 9.16 -2.41 16.31
CA GLY A 59 9.65 -1.85 15.05
C GLY A 59 11.17 -1.99 14.92
N ALA A 60 11.73 -1.66 13.76
CA ALA A 60 13.18 -1.69 13.58
C ALA A 60 13.90 -0.76 14.59
N PRO A 61 15.15 -1.01 14.96
CA PRO A 61 15.96 0.00 15.65
C PRO A 61 15.92 1.32 14.86
N PRO A 62 15.73 2.49 15.52
CA PRO A 62 15.66 3.77 14.82
C PRO A 62 16.88 4.05 13.94
N GLU A 63 18.07 3.65 14.39
CA GLU A 63 19.35 3.76 13.66
C GLU A 63 19.41 2.94 12.36
N ASP A 64 18.60 1.88 12.25
CA ASP A 64 18.56 1.02 11.06
C ASP A 64 17.48 1.45 10.07
N CYS A 65 16.57 2.36 10.45
CA CYS A 65 15.39 2.67 9.65
C CYS A 65 15.74 3.23 8.26
N GLU A 66 16.68 4.16 8.17
CA GLU A 66 17.12 4.75 6.89
C GLU A 66 17.64 3.66 5.94
N TYR A 67 18.61 2.86 6.40
CA TYR A 67 19.17 1.74 5.64
C TYR A 67 18.09 0.74 5.20
N LEU A 68 17.19 0.33 6.09
CA LEU A 68 16.15 -0.65 5.77
C LEU A 68 15.16 -0.12 4.73
N LEU A 69 14.84 1.17 4.75
CA LEU A 69 13.98 1.79 3.74
C LEU A 69 14.66 1.87 2.36
N GLU A 70 15.95 2.21 2.33
CA GLU A 70 16.73 2.20 1.08
C GLU A 70 16.81 0.79 0.49
N GLN A 71 17.06 -0.22 1.33
CA GLN A 71 17.12 -1.61 0.89
C GLN A 71 15.77 -2.12 0.40
N LEU A 72 14.68 -1.72 1.08
CA LEU A 72 13.32 -2.05 0.64
C LEU A 72 13.02 -1.44 -0.73
N ALA A 73 13.29 -0.14 -0.91
CA ALA A 73 13.10 0.55 -2.19
C ALA A 73 13.93 -0.09 -3.30
N THR A 74 15.23 -0.32 -3.05
CA THR A 74 16.15 -0.97 -4.00
C THR A 74 15.65 -2.36 -4.41
N TRP A 75 15.17 -3.16 -3.45
CA TRP A 75 14.66 -4.50 -3.73
C TRP A 75 13.37 -4.49 -4.55
N LEU A 76 12.46 -3.57 -4.27
CA LEU A 76 11.18 -3.42 -4.97
C LEU A 76 11.37 -2.91 -6.41
N GLU A 77 12.34 -2.02 -6.66
CA GLU A 77 12.63 -1.47 -7.99
C GLU A 77 13.57 -2.36 -8.84
N GLY A 78 14.25 -3.30 -8.18
CA GLY A 78 15.10 -4.29 -8.81
C GLY A 78 14.33 -5.29 -9.70
N ASP A 79 15.05 -6.29 -10.19
CA ASP A 79 14.49 -7.23 -11.17
C ASP A 79 13.71 -8.40 -10.53
N THR A 80 13.64 -8.45 -9.19
CA THR A 80 12.95 -9.52 -8.44
C THR A 80 11.50 -9.70 -8.85
N PHE A 81 10.81 -8.60 -9.19
CA PHE A 81 9.38 -8.57 -9.50
C PHE A 81 9.08 -8.31 -10.98
N LYS A 82 10.04 -8.60 -11.87
CA LYS A 82 9.92 -8.39 -13.31
C LYS A 82 9.85 -9.73 -14.05
N SER A 83 8.91 -9.85 -14.97
CA SER A 83 8.72 -10.99 -15.86
C SER A 83 8.30 -10.50 -17.25
N ALA A 84 8.75 -11.21 -18.28
CA ALA A 84 8.27 -10.98 -19.65
C ALA A 84 6.90 -11.62 -19.91
N ASP A 85 6.48 -12.56 -19.06
CA ASP A 85 5.16 -13.18 -19.11
C ASP A 85 4.14 -12.28 -18.38
N PRO A 86 3.08 -11.78 -19.06
CA PRO A 86 2.11 -10.87 -18.47
C PRO A 86 1.36 -11.43 -17.25
N ASP A 87 1.03 -12.73 -17.25
CA ASP A 87 0.28 -13.35 -16.15
C ASP A 87 1.18 -13.47 -14.91
N ILE A 88 2.44 -13.82 -15.12
CA ILE A 88 3.45 -13.83 -14.06
C ILE A 88 3.73 -12.41 -13.58
N GLN A 89 3.82 -11.43 -14.49
CA GLN A 89 4.05 -10.03 -14.13
C GLN A 89 2.93 -9.49 -13.24
N PHE A 90 1.67 -9.80 -13.55
CA PHE A 90 0.54 -9.44 -12.71
C PHE A 90 0.71 -9.99 -11.28
N ALA A 91 1.03 -11.27 -11.14
CA ALA A 91 1.24 -11.90 -9.84
C ALA A 91 2.41 -11.27 -9.06
N LEU A 92 3.53 -10.97 -9.75
CA LEU A 92 4.70 -10.34 -9.14
C LEU A 92 4.42 -8.90 -8.71
N THR A 93 3.64 -8.14 -9.47
CA THR A 93 3.19 -6.79 -9.12
C THR A 93 2.33 -6.80 -7.85
N VAL A 94 1.36 -7.71 -7.75
CA VAL A 94 0.53 -7.84 -6.54
C VAL A 94 1.40 -8.23 -5.35
N ALA A 95 2.32 -9.17 -5.54
CA ALA A 95 3.24 -9.58 -4.47
C ALA A 95 4.14 -8.42 -4.01
N SER A 96 4.72 -7.64 -4.93
CA SER A 96 5.60 -6.52 -4.58
C SER A 96 4.86 -5.43 -3.81
N ALA A 97 3.63 -5.10 -4.20
CA ALA A 97 2.77 -4.14 -3.49
C ALA A 97 2.48 -4.60 -2.04
N VAL A 98 2.09 -5.87 -1.88
CA VAL A 98 1.79 -6.46 -0.56
C VAL A 98 3.05 -6.53 0.31
N TYR A 99 4.21 -6.87 -0.27
CA TYR A 99 5.47 -6.85 0.46
C TYR A 99 5.89 -5.43 0.87
N ALA A 100 5.72 -4.43 0.00
CA ALA A 100 5.99 -3.04 0.33
C ALA A 100 5.18 -2.59 1.55
N HIS A 101 3.87 -2.90 1.56
CA HIS A 101 3.00 -2.63 2.71
C HIS A 101 3.50 -3.33 3.98
N LEU A 102 3.77 -4.62 3.90
CA LEU A 102 4.17 -5.45 5.04
C LEU A 102 5.48 -4.96 5.67
N TYR A 103 6.51 -4.75 4.85
CA TYR A 103 7.83 -4.33 5.33
C TYR A 103 7.81 -2.90 5.87
N LEU A 104 7.09 -1.96 5.24
CA LEU A 104 6.93 -0.61 5.80
C LEU A 104 6.22 -0.63 7.16
N ALA A 105 5.18 -1.47 7.30
CA ALA A 105 4.48 -1.62 8.56
C ALA A 105 5.41 -2.15 9.65
N TRP A 106 6.25 -3.14 9.35
CA TRP A 106 7.19 -3.74 10.29
C TRP A 106 8.40 -2.86 10.64
N ILE A 107 9.02 -2.21 9.66
CA ILE A 107 10.11 -1.26 9.91
C ILE A 107 9.58 -0.14 10.82
N HIS A 108 8.37 0.33 10.55
CA HIS A 108 7.67 1.36 11.31
C HIS A 108 8.52 2.63 11.50
N PRO A 109 9.00 3.25 10.41
CA PRO A 109 10.08 4.25 10.47
C PRO A 109 9.69 5.62 11.03
N PHE A 110 8.42 5.99 11.05
CA PHE A 110 7.95 7.33 11.41
C PHE A 110 7.30 7.36 12.81
N GLY A 111 7.20 8.55 13.41
CA GLY A 111 6.52 8.76 14.69
C GLY A 111 5.00 8.55 14.65
N ASP A 112 4.37 8.80 13.49
CA ASP A 112 2.97 8.47 13.18
C ASP A 112 2.84 8.31 11.65
N GLY A 113 1.71 7.80 11.18
CA GLY A 113 1.38 7.73 9.76
C GLY A 113 1.87 6.45 9.08
N ASN A 114 2.62 5.58 9.74
CA ASN A 114 3.22 4.37 9.15
C ASN A 114 2.22 3.51 8.35
N GLY A 115 1.06 3.21 8.94
CA GLY A 115 0.03 2.41 8.25
C GLY A 115 -0.64 3.14 7.06
N ARG A 116 -0.67 4.48 7.07
CA ARG A 116 -1.18 5.28 5.95
C ARG A 116 -0.12 5.37 4.84
N THR A 117 1.15 5.56 5.20
CA THR A 117 2.28 5.54 4.26
C THR A 117 2.42 4.18 3.57
N ALA A 118 2.33 3.08 4.32
CA ALA A 118 2.38 1.72 3.76
C ALA A 118 1.30 1.48 2.69
N ARG A 119 0.06 1.89 2.96
CA ARG A 119 -1.05 1.81 1.99
C ARG A 119 -0.85 2.71 0.77
N LEU A 120 -0.28 3.90 0.96
CA LEU A 120 -0.04 4.82 -0.15
C LEU A 120 1.08 4.32 -1.08
N VAL A 121 2.11 3.70 -0.52
CA VAL A 121 3.18 3.04 -1.31
C VAL A 121 2.64 1.80 -2.02
N GLU A 122 1.82 0.98 -1.35
CA GLU A 122 1.11 -0.16 -1.98
C GLU A 122 0.26 0.33 -3.16
N TYR A 123 -0.50 1.40 -2.97
CA TYR A 123 -1.30 2.04 -4.02
C TYR A 123 -0.44 2.50 -5.21
N LEU A 124 0.66 3.22 -4.97
CA LEU A 124 1.55 3.68 -6.03
C LEU A 124 2.05 2.52 -6.89
N ILE A 125 2.50 1.43 -6.26
CA ILE A 125 3.02 0.25 -6.95
C ILE A 125 1.96 -0.35 -7.87
N LEU A 126 0.72 -0.52 -7.37
CA LEU A 126 -0.38 -1.06 -8.16
C LEU A 126 -0.78 -0.10 -9.30
N ALA A 127 -0.98 1.17 -8.99
CA ALA A 127 -1.46 2.18 -9.93
C ALA A 127 -0.51 2.36 -11.12
N ARG A 128 0.81 2.40 -10.87
CA ARG A 128 1.82 2.61 -11.94
C ARG A 128 2.16 1.35 -12.74
N SER A 129 1.65 0.18 -12.35
CA SER A 129 2.08 -1.11 -12.92
C SER A 129 1.47 -1.46 -14.28
N GLU A 130 0.43 -0.74 -14.71
CA GLU A 130 -0.46 -1.07 -15.85
C GLU A 130 -1.18 -2.43 -15.73
N ALA A 131 -0.83 -3.27 -14.75
CA ALA A 131 -1.41 -4.59 -14.53
C ALA A 131 -2.75 -4.54 -13.78
N ILE A 132 -2.98 -3.49 -12.98
CA ILE A 132 -4.24 -3.22 -12.29
C ILE A 132 -4.74 -1.84 -12.72
N PRO A 133 -6.03 -1.71 -13.11
CA PRO A 133 -6.62 -0.40 -13.36
C PRO A 133 -6.53 0.49 -12.13
N ILE A 134 -6.17 1.76 -12.30
CA ILE A 134 -6.06 2.76 -11.21
C ILE A 134 -7.28 2.74 -10.26
N PRO A 135 -8.54 2.68 -10.74
CA PRO A 135 -9.70 2.62 -9.85
C PRO A 135 -9.71 1.42 -8.89
N ALA A 136 -9.01 0.33 -9.21
CA ALA A 136 -8.91 -0.86 -8.37
C ALA A 136 -7.66 -0.85 -7.45
N ALA A 137 -6.73 0.10 -7.59
CA ALA A 137 -5.48 0.12 -6.81
C ALA A 137 -5.70 0.36 -5.31
N HIS A 138 -6.86 0.91 -4.92
CA HIS A 138 -7.20 1.18 -3.52
C HIS A 138 -7.84 -0.02 -2.77
N LEU A 139 -8.16 -1.11 -3.49
CA LEU A 139 -8.94 -2.23 -2.93
C LEU A 139 -8.25 -2.94 -1.77
N LEU A 140 -6.92 -3.09 -1.79
CA LEU A 140 -6.17 -3.66 -0.67
C LEU A 140 -6.27 -2.80 0.60
N SER A 141 -6.17 -1.48 0.44
CA SER A 141 -6.37 -0.53 1.55
C SER A 141 -7.77 -0.66 2.16
N ASN A 142 -8.81 -0.77 1.31
CA ASN A 142 -10.19 -1.01 1.77
C ASN A 142 -10.29 -2.34 2.52
N HIS A 143 -9.73 -3.41 1.96
CA HIS A 143 -9.74 -4.72 2.59
C HIS A 143 -9.14 -4.65 3.99
N TYR A 144 -7.92 -4.12 4.15
CA TYR A 144 -7.27 -3.99 5.46
C TYR A 144 -8.07 -3.13 6.45
N HIS A 145 -8.84 -2.16 5.98
CA HIS A 145 -9.71 -1.34 6.82
C HIS A 145 -10.96 -2.11 7.28
N LEU A 146 -11.65 -2.77 6.35
CA LEU A 146 -12.89 -3.52 6.61
C LEU A 146 -12.65 -4.77 7.46
N THR A 147 -11.48 -5.39 7.34
CA THR A 147 -11.10 -6.61 8.07
C THR A 147 -10.01 -6.35 9.11
N ARG A 148 -10.04 -5.17 9.75
CA ARG A 148 -9.00 -4.67 10.67
C ARG A 148 -8.48 -5.69 11.69
N ASP A 149 -9.37 -6.46 12.31
CA ASP A 149 -8.96 -7.48 13.29
C ASP A 149 -8.16 -8.63 12.64
N GLN A 150 -8.56 -9.05 11.45
CA GLN A 150 -7.83 -10.07 10.68
C GLN A 150 -6.50 -9.53 10.19
N TYR A 151 -6.49 -8.29 9.67
CA TYR A 151 -5.27 -7.60 9.26
C TYR A 151 -4.20 -7.61 10.37
N TYR A 152 -4.56 -7.21 11.59
CA TYR A 152 -3.60 -7.22 12.70
C TYR A 152 -3.20 -8.63 13.14
N ARG A 153 -4.12 -9.61 13.10
CA ARG A 153 -3.78 -11.01 13.38
C ARG A 153 -2.76 -11.57 12.39
N GLU A 154 -2.94 -11.33 11.09
CA GLU A 154 -2.01 -11.82 10.07
C GLU A 154 -0.67 -11.09 10.14
N LEU A 155 -0.67 -9.78 10.40
CA LEU A 155 0.58 -9.02 10.59
C LEU A 155 1.38 -9.52 11.80
N ASP A 156 0.70 -9.78 12.92
CA ASP A 156 1.30 -10.37 14.12
C ASP A 156 1.83 -11.78 13.87
N ARG A 157 1.00 -12.67 13.29
CA ARG A 157 1.39 -14.04 12.95
C ARG A 157 2.64 -14.07 12.07
N THR A 158 2.68 -13.20 11.07
CA THR A 158 3.75 -13.15 10.08
C THR A 158 5.06 -12.64 10.70
N SER A 159 4.99 -11.66 11.60
CA SER A 159 6.17 -11.14 12.31
C SER A 159 6.88 -12.20 13.18
N ARG A 160 6.15 -13.23 13.63
CA ARG A 160 6.70 -14.30 14.48
C ARG A 160 7.24 -15.50 13.70
N SER A 161 6.75 -15.73 12.48
CA SER A 161 7.03 -16.95 11.72
C SER A 161 8.13 -16.76 10.66
N ASN A 162 8.55 -15.53 10.40
CA ASN A 162 9.39 -15.14 9.26
C ASN A 162 8.85 -15.70 7.92
N ASN A 163 7.53 -15.86 7.81
CA ASN A 163 6.85 -16.43 6.66
C ASN A 163 5.64 -15.57 6.28
N ALA A 164 5.81 -14.79 5.21
CA ALA A 164 4.82 -13.88 4.65
C ALA A 164 3.72 -14.53 3.80
N THR A 165 3.76 -15.85 3.57
CA THR A 165 2.76 -16.53 2.75
C THR A 165 1.34 -16.33 3.29
N GLY A 166 1.14 -16.36 4.61
CA GLY A 166 -0.19 -16.15 5.21
C GLY A 166 -0.75 -14.75 4.93
N PHE A 167 0.08 -13.71 5.16
CA PHE A 167 -0.30 -12.33 4.87
C PHE A 167 -0.57 -12.11 3.37
N LEU A 168 0.26 -12.69 2.50
CA LEU A 168 0.08 -12.61 1.05
C LEU A 168 -1.23 -13.29 0.59
N GLN A 169 -1.54 -14.48 1.10
CA GLN A 169 -2.80 -15.17 0.80
C GLN A 169 -4.01 -14.34 1.25
N TYR A 170 -3.93 -13.76 2.45
CA TYR A 170 -4.95 -12.87 2.98
C TYR A 170 -5.16 -11.63 2.08
N ALA A 171 -4.07 -10.95 1.68
CA ALA A 171 -4.15 -9.77 0.82
C ALA A 171 -4.70 -10.11 -0.57
N ILE A 172 -4.23 -11.21 -1.19
CA ILE A 172 -4.72 -11.67 -2.51
C ILE A 172 -6.21 -12.00 -2.46
N GLN A 173 -6.67 -12.66 -1.40
CA GLN A 173 -8.09 -12.94 -1.21
C GLN A 173 -8.89 -11.65 -1.12
N GLY A 174 -8.40 -10.66 -0.37
CA GLY A 174 -9.00 -9.33 -0.29
C GLY A 174 -9.08 -8.60 -1.62
N LEU A 175 -8.02 -8.65 -2.42
CA LEU A 175 -8.00 -8.07 -3.76
C LEU A 175 -9.01 -8.77 -4.69
N LEU A 176 -9.08 -10.10 -4.66
CA LEU A 176 -10.02 -10.88 -5.46
C LEU A 176 -11.48 -10.54 -5.11
N ASP A 177 -11.79 -10.45 -3.82
CA ASP A 177 -13.14 -10.14 -3.36
C ASP A 177 -13.52 -8.70 -3.71
N GLY A 178 -12.61 -7.74 -3.52
CA GLY A 178 -12.80 -6.35 -3.92
C GLY A 178 -13.00 -6.18 -5.43
N LEU A 179 -12.23 -6.89 -6.26
CA LEU A 179 -12.39 -6.84 -7.72
C LEU A 179 -13.76 -7.39 -8.16
N ARG A 180 -14.25 -8.44 -7.52
CA ARG A 180 -15.59 -8.99 -7.80
C ARG A 180 -16.69 -7.99 -7.43
N GLU A 181 -16.56 -7.35 -6.27
CA GLU A 181 -17.51 -6.34 -5.81
C GLU A 181 -17.54 -5.11 -6.73
N GLU A 182 -16.38 -4.63 -7.17
CA GLU A 182 -16.27 -3.53 -8.13
C GLU A 182 -16.92 -3.87 -9.48
N ILE A 183 -16.66 -5.06 -10.01
CA ILE A 183 -17.26 -5.50 -11.28
C ILE A 183 -18.79 -5.53 -11.17
N GLU A 184 -19.34 -6.07 -10.08
CA GLU A 184 -20.79 -6.12 -9.88
C GLU A 184 -21.39 -4.73 -9.67
N THR A 185 -20.69 -3.83 -8.99
CA THR A 185 -21.10 -2.43 -8.80
C THR A 185 -21.15 -1.70 -10.14
N VAL A 186 -20.07 -1.75 -10.93
CA VAL A 186 -20.00 -1.14 -12.25
C VAL A 186 -21.08 -1.71 -13.18
N ARG A 187 -21.30 -3.04 -13.15
CA ARG A 187 -22.34 -3.69 -13.94
C ARG A 187 -23.74 -3.19 -13.57
N THR A 188 -24.02 -3.06 -12.27
CA THR A 188 -25.31 -2.57 -11.76
C THR A 188 -25.54 -1.12 -12.19
N GLU A 189 -24.54 -0.26 -12.04
CA GLU A 189 -24.63 1.15 -12.45
C GLU A 189 -24.79 1.29 -13.98
N GLN A 190 -24.06 0.50 -14.77
CA GLN A 190 -24.24 0.48 -16.22
C GLN A 190 -25.64 0.04 -16.62
N LEU A 191 -26.22 -0.97 -15.96
CA LEU A 191 -27.58 -1.40 -16.22
C LEU A 191 -28.58 -0.31 -15.81
N ASN A 192 -28.41 0.33 -14.65
CA ASN A 192 -29.26 1.43 -14.22
C ASN A 192 -29.24 2.58 -15.22
N VAL A 193 -28.05 3.03 -15.65
CA VAL A 193 -27.91 4.11 -16.63
C VAL A 193 -28.50 3.71 -17.98
N THR A 194 -28.20 2.51 -18.47
CA THR A 194 -28.65 2.07 -19.80
C THR A 194 -30.16 1.82 -19.85
N TRP A 195 -30.73 1.20 -18.82
CA TRP A 195 -32.14 0.80 -18.81
C TRP A 195 -33.08 1.87 -18.27
N ILE A 196 -32.68 2.68 -17.27
CA ILE A 196 -33.58 3.68 -16.68
C ILE A 196 -33.52 5.00 -17.44
N ASN A 197 -32.35 5.38 -17.99
CA ASN A 197 -32.20 6.68 -18.67
C ASN A 197 -32.37 6.61 -20.19
N TYR A 198 -32.23 5.44 -20.83
CA TYR A 198 -32.30 5.32 -22.30
C TYR A 198 -33.37 4.36 -22.82
N VAL A 199 -33.99 3.54 -21.97
CA VAL A 199 -35.13 2.71 -22.33
C VAL A 199 -36.33 3.19 -21.53
N HIS A 200 -37.29 3.84 -22.20
CA HIS A 200 -38.60 4.15 -21.64
C HIS A 200 -39.42 2.88 -21.40
#